data_AF-A0AAV6W3J8-F1
#
_entry.id   AF-A0AAV6W3J8-F1
#
_cell.length_a   1.000
_cell.length_b   1.000
_cell.length_c   1.000
_cell.angle_alpha   90.00
_cell.angle_beta   90.00
_cell.angle_gamma   90.00
#
_symmetry.space_group_name_H-M   'P 1'
#
loop_
_entity.id
_entity.type
_entity.pdbx_description
1 polymer ?
#
loop_
_entity_poly.entity_id
_entity_poly.type
_entity_poly.pdbx_seq_one_letter_code
_entity_poly.pdbx_strand_id
1 'polypeptide(L)'
;MFSIRQKDDENLRSFVDRFNDKELDVQGLTNEIKINLMINALKMGPFVDALIRDHPSDIEELMVIAQKYIYAEEMNELKDRRTESPEAVEGQSSRKESKLKK
;
A
#
# COMPACT_ATOMS: atom_id res chain seq x y z
N MET A 1 5.83 -8.00 25.17
CA MET A 1 5.27 -6.80 24.52
C MET A 1 5.63 -6.92 23.04
N PHE A 2 4.62 -7.06 22.18
CA PHE A 2 4.78 -7.52 20.80
C PHE A 2 5.73 -6.61 20.02
N SER A 3 6.81 -7.19 19.50
CA SER A 3 7.88 -6.47 18.81
C SER A 3 7.61 -6.29 17.31
N ILE A 4 6.35 -6.40 16.88
CA ILE A 4 5.97 -6.31 15.47
C ILE A 4 5.72 -4.85 15.17
N ARG A 5 6.63 -4.28 14.39
CA ARG A 5 6.47 -2.99 13.75
C ARG A 5 6.77 -3.19 12.27
N GLN A 6 6.06 -2.46 11.43
CA GLN A 6 6.39 -2.33 10.02
C GLN A 6 7.74 -1.64 9.91
N LYS A 7 8.68 -2.25 9.20
CA LYS A 7 9.98 -1.64 8.91
C LYS A 7 9.85 -0.63 7.78
N ASP A 8 10.82 0.28 7.67
CA ASP A 8 10.81 1.31 6.61
C ASP A 8 10.84 0.70 5.20
N ASP A 9 11.66 -0.35 5.03
CA ASP A 9 11.86 -1.13 3.81
C ASP A 9 10.82 -2.25 3.62
N GLU A 10 9.87 -2.40 4.54
CA GLU A 10 8.85 -3.44 4.49
C GLU A 10 7.57 -2.94 3.81
N ASN A 11 7.17 -3.64 2.75
CA ASN A 11 5.89 -3.43 2.08
C ASN A 11 4.72 -3.93 2.95
N LEU A 12 3.53 -3.41 2.65
CA LEU A 12 2.34 -3.65 3.44
C LEU A 12 1.96 -5.13 3.50
N ARG A 13 2.13 -5.85 2.38
CA ARG A 13 1.84 -7.29 2.31
C ARG A 13 2.67 -8.10 3.29
N SER A 14 3.99 -7.90 3.26
CA SER A 14 4.92 -8.61 4.14
C SER A 14 4.68 -8.30 5.61
N PHE A 15 4.29 -7.06 5.92
CA PHE A 15 3.90 -6.68 7.27
C PHE A 15 2.61 -7.39 7.71
N VAL A 16 1.55 -7.37 6.89
CA VAL A 16 0.26 -7.99 7.22
C VAL A 16 0.40 -9.50 7.42
N ASP A 17 1.16 -10.18 6.56
CA ASP A 17 1.43 -11.61 6.70
C ASP A 17 2.15 -11.91 8.03
N ARG A 18 3.20 -11.15 8.36
CA ARG A 18 3.91 -11.27 9.65
C ARG A 18 3.04 -10.94 10.86
N PHE A 19 2.16 -9.95 10.73
CA PHE A 19 1.24 -9.55 11.79
C PHE A 19 0.28 -10.71 12.06
N ASN A 20 -0.37 -11.23 11.03
CA ASN A 20 -1.29 -12.36 11.14
C ASN A 20 -0.63 -13.62 11.71
N ASP A 21 0.57 -13.98 11.24
CA ASP A 21 1.30 -15.16 11.72
C ASP A 21 1.65 -15.12 13.21
N LYS A 22 1.88 -13.92 13.77
CA LYS A 22 2.31 -13.74 15.16
C LYS A 22 1.19 -13.32 16.11
N GLU A 23 0.13 -12.68 15.61
CA GLU A 23 -0.99 -12.16 16.42
C GLU A 23 -2.19 -13.10 16.46
N LEU A 24 -2.38 -13.96 15.45
CA LEU A 24 -3.46 -14.94 15.48
C LEU A 24 -3.22 -16.07 16.51
N ASP A 25 -1.99 -16.20 17.01
CA ASP A 25 -1.64 -17.18 18.05
C ASP A 25 -2.01 -16.70 19.47
N VAL A 26 -2.37 -15.41 19.64
CA VAL A 26 -2.81 -14.86 20.93
C VAL A 26 -4.31 -15.07 21.09
N GLN A 27 -4.69 -16.28 21.51
CA GLN A 27 -6.08 -16.60 21.86
C GLN A 27 -6.57 -15.63 22.96
N GLY A 28 -7.66 -14.88 22.67
CA GLY A 28 -8.36 -14.05 23.66
C GLY A 28 -8.34 -12.53 23.45
N LEU A 29 -7.66 -12.00 22.41
CA LEU A 29 -7.77 -10.57 22.09
C LEU A 29 -9.07 -10.24 21.37
N THR A 30 -9.74 -9.15 21.78
CA THR A 30 -10.91 -8.61 21.08
C THR A 30 -10.50 -8.01 19.73
N ASN A 31 -11.43 -7.94 18.78
CA ASN A 31 -11.18 -7.35 17.47
C ASN A 31 -10.66 -5.91 17.58
N GLU A 32 -11.25 -5.12 18.48
CA GLU A 32 -10.82 -3.73 18.74
C GLU A 32 -9.35 -3.64 19.17
N ILE A 33 -8.89 -4.54 20.05
CA ILE A 33 -7.48 -4.55 20.49
C ILE A 33 -6.56 -4.92 19.33
N LYS A 34 -6.94 -5.91 18.51
CA LYS A 34 -6.15 -6.33 17.34
C LYS A 34 -6.02 -5.20 16.31
N ILE A 35 -7.12 -4.51 16.02
CA ILE A 35 -7.13 -3.36 15.10
C ILE A 35 -6.23 -2.25 15.64
N ASN A 36 -6.40 -1.87 16.92
CA ASN A 36 -5.57 -0.85 17.55
C ASN A 36 -4.09 -1.22 17.57
N LEU A 37 -3.76 -2.49 17.79
CA LEU A 37 -2.37 -2.93 17.77
C LEU A 37 -1.78 -2.85 16.36
N MET A 38 -2.54 -3.21 15.33
CA MET A 38 -2.08 -3.07 13.96
C MET A 38 -1.83 -1.61 13.60
N ILE A 39 -2.74 -0.70 13.94
CA ILE A 39 -2.57 0.75 13.72
C ILE A 39 -1.28 1.26 14.38
N ASN A 40 -1.00 0.85 15.62
CA ASN A 40 0.20 1.25 16.34
C ASN A 40 1.50 0.59 15.83
N ALA A 41 1.39 -0.54 15.12
CA ALA A 41 2.50 -1.27 14.54
C ALA A 41 2.87 -0.79 13.13
N LEU A 42 1.98 -0.08 12.44
CA LEU A 42 2.16 0.42 11.08
C LEU A 42 3.02 1.68 11.04
N LYS A 43 3.71 1.89 9.91
CA LYS A 43 4.29 3.20 9.58
C LYS A 43 3.17 4.13 9.13
N MET A 44 3.30 5.43 9.45
CA MET A 44 2.33 6.42 9.00
C MET A 44 2.25 6.45 7.48
N GLY A 45 1.04 6.53 6.94
CA GLY A 45 0.81 6.53 5.50
C GLY A 45 -0.65 6.26 5.12
N PRO A 46 -0.93 6.12 3.81
CA PRO A 46 -2.29 6.07 3.28
C PRO A 46 -3.16 4.95 3.87
N PHE A 47 -2.54 3.83 4.26
CA PHE A 47 -3.25 2.73 4.89
C PHE A 47 -3.67 3.06 6.33
N VAL A 48 -2.80 3.66 7.14
CA VAL A 48 -3.14 4.10 8.51
C VAL A 48 -4.27 5.14 8.47
N ASP A 49 -4.20 6.10 7.54
CA ASP A 49 -5.26 7.09 7.34
C ASP A 49 -6.60 6.44 7.00
N ALA A 50 -6.58 5.36 6.21
CA ALA A 50 -7.77 4.60 5.88
C ALA A 50 -8.35 3.87 7.09
N LEU A 51 -7.52 3.26 7.92
CA LEU A 51 -7.97 2.57 9.13
C LEU A 51 -8.60 3.52 10.14
N ILE A 52 -8.03 4.72 10.30
CA ILE A 52 -8.59 5.76 11.18
C ILE A 52 -9.91 6.29 10.63
N ARG A 53 -10.01 6.49 9.32
CA ARG A 53 -11.22 7.03 8.66
C ARG A 53 -12.36 6.01 8.60
N ASP A 54 -12.06 4.81 8.13
CA ASP A 54 -13.06 3.78 7.83
C ASP A 54 -13.44 3.00 9.10
N HIS A 55 -12.59 3.02 10.13
CA HIS A 55 -12.81 2.43 11.46
C HIS A 55 -13.43 1.02 11.39
N PRO A 56 -12.67 0.02 10.89
CA PRO A 56 -13.18 -1.34 10.76
C PRO A 56 -13.66 -1.87 12.12
N SER A 57 -14.78 -2.59 12.11
CA SER A 57 -15.42 -3.12 13.32
C SER A 57 -14.92 -4.53 13.68
N ASP A 58 -14.38 -5.25 12.70
CA ASP A 58 -13.83 -6.58 12.85
C ASP A 58 -12.61 -6.85 11.96
N ILE A 59 -12.06 -8.05 12.09
CA ILE A 59 -10.88 -8.49 11.35
C ILE A 59 -11.19 -8.72 9.86
N GLU A 60 -12.43 -9.04 9.49
CA GLU A 60 -12.79 -9.28 8.10
C GLU A 60 -12.77 -7.95 7.33
N GLU A 61 -13.41 -6.90 7.86
CA GLU A 61 -13.36 -5.54 7.31
C GLU A 61 -11.92 -5.03 7.25
N LEU A 62 -11.14 -5.25 8.31
CA LEU A 62 -9.72 -4.90 8.37
C LEU A 62 -8.93 -5.50 7.19
N MET A 63 -9.13 -6.78 6.92
CA MET A 63 -8.43 -7.51 5.85
C MET A 63 -8.88 -7.07 4.46
N VAL A 64 -10.16 -6.70 4.27
CA VAL A 64 -10.66 -6.13 3.01
C VAL A 64 -9.96 -4.80 2.71
N ILE A 65 -9.83 -3.92 3.70
CA ILE A 65 -9.09 -2.65 3.55
C ILE A 65 -7.61 -2.93 3.27
N ALA A 66 -6.99 -3.85 4.02
CA ALA A 66 -5.59 -4.22 3.82
C ALA A 66 -5.33 -4.69 2.38
N GLN A 67 -6.16 -5.59 1.84
CA GLN A 67 -6.00 -6.12 0.50
C GLN A 67 -6.09 -5.04 -0.59
N LYS A 68 -7.00 -4.07 -0.41
CA LYS A 68 -7.14 -2.91 -1.31
C LYS A 68 -5.86 -2.07 -1.35
N TYR A 69 -5.26 -1.81 -0.18
CA TYR A 69 -4.06 -0.98 -0.08
C TYR A 69 -2.79 -1.72 -0.49
N ILE A 70 -2.71 -3.03 -0.24
CA ILE A 70 -1.65 -3.89 -0.79
C ILE A 70 -1.63 -3.80 -2.32
N TYR A 71 -2.80 -3.99 -2.95
CA TYR A 71 -2.89 -3.93 -4.40
C TYR A 71 -2.52 -2.53 -4.94
N ALA A 72 -2.93 -1.46 -4.24
CA ALA A 72 -2.57 -0.10 -4.62
C ALA A 72 -1.06 0.17 -4.53
N GLU A 73 -0.40 -0.31 -3.46
CA GLU A 73 1.05 -0.21 -3.28
C GLU A 73 1.81 -1.00 -4.36
N GLU A 74 1.46 -2.27 -4.57
CA GLU A 74 2.06 -3.14 -5.59
C GLU A 74 1.92 -2.54 -7.01
N MET A 75 0.75 -1.96 -7.32
CA MET A 75 0.51 -1.31 -8.62
C MET A 75 1.31 -0.01 -8.79
N ASN A 76 1.57 0.71 -7.70
CA ASN A 76 2.42 1.90 -7.74
C ASN A 76 3.89 1.52 -8.01
N GLU A 77 4.41 0.53 -7.30
CA GLU A 77 5.77 0.01 -7.52
C GLU A 77 5.97 -0.50 -8.97
N LEU A 78 4.96 -1.15 -9.56
CA LEU A 78 5.01 -1.59 -10.96
C LEU A 78 5.08 -0.42 -11.95
N LYS A 79 4.45 0.72 -11.64
CA LYS A 79 4.51 1.92 -12.49
C LYS A 79 5.86 2.61 -12.35
N ASP A 80 6.37 2.74 -11.13
CA ASP A 80 7.66 3.36 -10.85
C ASP A 80 8.79 2.61 -11.59
N ARG A 81 8.78 1.27 -11.56
CA ARG A 81 9.71 0.44 -12.34
C ARG A 81 9.63 0.64 -13.85
N ARG A 82 8.47 1.02 -14.41
CA ARG A 82 8.32 1.32 -15.85
C ARG A 82 8.81 2.71 -16.20
N THR A 83 8.75 3.65 -15.27
CA THR A 83 9.29 5.01 -15.45
C THR A 83 10.80 5.10 -15.20
N GLU A 84 11.38 4.12 -14.49
CA GLU A 84 12.83 4.03 -14.22
C GLU A 84 13.64 3.32 -15.32
N SER A 85 13.01 2.81 -16.38
CA SER A 85 13.71 2.35 -17.60
C SER A 85 13.92 3.50 -18.59
N PRO A 86 15.16 3.99 -18.83
CA PRO A 86 15.41 5.04 -19.80
C PRO A 86 15.63 4.48 -21.22
N GLU A 87 14.87 5.08 -22.16
CA GLU A 87 15.19 5.32 -23.58
C GLU A 87 15.62 4.17 -24.53
N ALA A 88 14.64 3.69 -25.31
CA ALA A 88 14.68 3.63 -26.79
C ALA A 88 13.20 3.51 -27.21
N VAL A 89 12.58 4.40 -27.98
CA VAL A 89 12.88 4.68 -29.39
C VAL A 89 12.37 6.09 -29.73
N GLU A 90 13.30 6.96 -30.11
CA GLU A 90 13.02 8.17 -30.89
C GLU A 90 12.61 7.75 -32.31
N GLY A 91 11.44 8.21 -32.77
CA GLY A 91 10.85 7.78 -34.05
C GLY A 91 9.87 8.79 -34.62
N GLN A 92 10.41 9.95 -35.02
CA GLN A 92 9.96 10.83 -36.11
C GLN A 92 8.45 10.93 -36.40
N SER A 93 7.86 12.09 -36.13
CA SER A 93 6.81 12.64 -37.01
C SER A 93 7.02 14.14 -37.21
N SER A 94 8.08 14.48 -37.96
CA SER A 94 8.08 15.68 -38.77
C SER A 94 7.31 15.40 -40.06
N ARG A 95 6.05 15.84 -40.17
CA ARG A 95 5.58 16.33 -41.48
C ARG A 95 4.50 17.41 -41.38
N LYS A 96 5.04 18.62 -41.57
CA LYS A 96 4.44 19.82 -42.17
C LYS A 96 3.63 20.74 -41.27
N GLU A 97 4.36 21.76 -40.82
CA GLU A 97 3.87 23.14 -40.79
C GLU A 97 3.11 23.50 -42.07
N SER A 98 2.01 24.23 -41.88
CA SER A 98 1.82 25.51 -42.54
C SER A 98 0.94 26.41 -41.66
N LYS A 99 1.59 27.18 -40.78
CA LYS A 99 1.07 28.49 -40.38
C LYS A 99 1.35 29.46 -41.53
N LEU A 100 0.36 30.20 -42.02
CA LEU A 100 0.49 31.66 -42.07
C LEU A 100 -0.88 32.32 -42.26
N LYS A 101 -1.13 33.27 -41.36
CA LYS A 101 -2.20 34.26 -41.40
C LYS A 101 -1.99 35.23 -42.58
N LYS A 102 -3.05 35.56 -43.32
CA LYS A 102 -3.43 36.94 -43.62
C LYS A 102 -4.85 37.01 -44.14
#